data_AF-A0AA41QUC0-F1
#
_entry.id   AF-A0AA41QUC0-F1
#
_cell.length_a   1.000
_cell.length_b   1.000
_cell.length_c   1.000
_cell.angle_alpha   90.00
_cell.angle_beta   90.00
_cell.angle_gamma   90.00
#
_symmetry.space_group_name_H-M   'P 1'
#
loop_
_entity.id
_entity.type
_entity.pdbx_description
1 polymer ?
#
loop_
_entity_poly.entity_id
_entity_poly.type
_entity_poly.pdbx_seq_one_letter_code
_entity_poly.pdbx_strand_id
1 'polypeptide(L)'
;MKNFQAGLRCHDVHSGLRNVDPNGATLTPLADTRVVGMAASLASLVRGQDVIQDADSLKAIVAEQLDISPYAFETVLNTLESADMISIQRRGKKIVGFTETVPYHQDLYGRLGDSWLSGGPSQFEQEMLAVVDRLAYSPVPADELEKELSLERSDVARLLELGKAADLVKSVNTLDGEVLYSPFFGFENPELLASLFETHGSGRVAEDLAAVRKHQGLPLDDLAHPALADAVSRGFILAPSVTLATGRDQAFATLPYLPDKTLLTVRKAVLEKALAVVACTRCGEHFGGATNTRDPARVLTALLDRNRDYTLKPHSSHQRQYRLLYRMQIVDFIPSGSWVRPKLIVTEDNLEAVKLARDLLTFGEPMQDRAGEEDARGLLSTNLPYQAPLQTVARRRKRITMNDRDYAAIFDAAMGRAVL
;
A
#
# COMPACT_ATOMS: atom_id res chain seq x y z
N MET A 1 -12.62 3.97 -12.83
CA MET A 1 -12.41 3.91 -11.36
C MET A 1 -12.87 2.59 -10.76
N LYS A 2 -14.08 2.07 -11.05
CA LYS A 2 -14.58 0.80 -10.48
C LYS A 2 -13.65 -0.40 -10.76
N ASN A 3 -13.18 -0.57 -12.00
CA ASN A 3 -12.32 -1.71 -12.37
C ASN A 3 -10.92 -1.57 -11.75
N PHE A 4 -10.38 -0.35 -11.69
CA PHE A 4 -9.13 -0.06 -10.97
C PHE A 4 -9.22 -0.50 -9.50
N GLN A 5 -10.29 -0.15 -8.79
CA GLN A 5 -10.48 -0.58 -7.40
C GLN A 5 -10.59 -2.10 -7.29
N ALA A 6 -11.28 -2.77 -8.21
CA ALA A 6 -11.37 -4.22 -8.21
C ALA A 6 -9.98 -4.88 -8.30
N GLY A 7 -9.17 -4.50 -9.30
CA GLY A 7 -7.81 -5.02 -9.43
C GLY A 7 -6.92 -4.72 -8.22
N LEU A 8 -7.08 -3.53 -7.62
CA LEU A 8 -6.36 -3.13 -6.41
C LEU A 8 -6.74 -4.00 -5.20
N ARG A 9 -8.04 -4.24 -4.98
CA ARG A 9 -8.53 -5.03 -3.85
C ARG A 9 -8.25 -6.52 -4.03
N CYS A 10 -8.16 -7.03 -5.26
CA CYS A 10 -7.67 -8.39 -5.51
C CYS A 10 -6.23 -8.55 -4.99
N HIS A 11 -5.38 -7.54 -5.18
CA HIS A 11 -4.02 -7.54 -4.63
C HIS A 11 -4.04 -7.52 -3.09
N ASP A 12 -4.90 -6.71 -2.48
CA ASP A 12 -5.02 -6.65 -1.01
C ASP A 12 -5.51 -7.99 -0.42
N VAL A 13 -6.47 -8.64 -1.08
CA VAL A 13 -6.96 -9.98 -0.71
C VAL A 13 -5.79 -10.98 -0.73
N HIS A 14 -5.00 -11.03 -1.80
CA HIS A 14 -3.83 -11.90 -1.86
C HIS A 14 -2.80 -11.57 -0.76
N SER A 15 -2.55 -10.30 -0.49
CA SER A 15 -1.62 -9.85 0.55
C SER A 15 -2.06 -10.23 1.96
N GLY A 16 -3.36 -10.14 2.29
CA GLY A 16 -3.90 -10.58 3.57
C GLY A 16 -3.82 -12.10 3.78
N LEU A 17 -3.97 -12.85 2.69
CA LEU A 17 -3.97 -14.32 2.70
C LEU A 17 -2.61 -14.98 2.94
N ARG A 18 -1.51 -14.21 3.04
CA ARG A 18 -0.15 -14.77 3.27
C ARG A 18 -0.03 -15.58 4.56
N ASN A 19 -0.89 -15.36 5.55
CA ASN A 19 -0.91 -16.10 6.81
C ASN A 19 -1.75 -17.39 6.77
N VAL A 20 -2.50 -17.63 5.69
CA VAL A 20 -3.35 -18.81 5.52
C VAL A 20 -2.65 -19.84 4.62
N ASP A 21 -2.97 -21.12 4.78
CA ASP A 21 -2.46 -22.15 3.86
C ASP A 21 -3.00 -21.86 2.44
N PRO A 22 -2.12 -21.62 1.44
CA PRO A 22 -2.55 -21.29 0.09
C PRO A 22 -3.33 -22.41 -0.61
N ASN A 23 -3.24 -23.64 -0.09
CA ASN A 23 -3.99 -24.80 -0.58
C ASN A 23 -5.20 -25.16 0.31
N GLY A 24 -5.55 -24.32 1.29
CA GLY A 24 -6.71 -24.52 2.15
C GLY A 24 -8.02 -24.46 1.37
N ALA A 25 -8.93 -25.41 1.63
CA ALA A 25 -10.27 -25.44 1.02
C ALA A 25 -11.11 -24.19 1.34
N THR A 26 -10.77 -23.48 2.42
CA THR A 26 -11.38 -22.20 2.80
C THR A 26 -11.16 -21.11 1.74
N LEU A 27 -10.09 -21.21 0.94
CA LEU A 27 -9.73 -20.20 -0.07
C LEU A 27 -10.24 -20.53 -1.48
N THR A 28 -10.82 -21.72 -1.67
CA THR A 28 -11.40 -22.14 -2.95
C THR A 28 -12.45 -21.16 -3.47
N PRO A 29 -13.33 -20.56 -2.64
CA PRO A 29 -14.30 -19.58 -3.12
C PRO A 29 -13.68 -18.28 -3.65
N LEU A 30 -12.38 -18.03 -3.45
CA LEU A 30 -11.69 -16.80 -3.88
C LEU A 30 -10.69 -17.05 -5.02
N ALA A 31 -10.89 -18.10 -5.82
CA ALA A 31 -9.91 -18.57 -6.78
C ALA A 31 -9.49 -17.49 -7.80
N ASP A 32 -10.45 -16.83 -8.47
CA ASP A 32 -10.18 -15.85 -9.52
C ASP A 32 -9.57 -14.57 -8.93
N THR A 33 -10.10 -14.12 -7.79
CA THR A 33 -9.61 -13.00 -7.01
C THR A 33 -8.15 -13.19 -6.60
N ARG A 34 -7.79 -14.40 -6.15
CA ARG A 34 -6.42 -14.75 -5.79
C ARG A 34 -5.50 -14.80 -7.00
N VAL A 35 -5.94 -15.35 -8.13
CA VAL A 35 -5.13 -15.38 -9.35
C VAL A 35 -4.77 -13.97 -9.81
N VAL A 36 -5.75 -13.06 -9.82
CA VAL A 36 -5.53 -11.66 -10.18
C VAL A 36 -4.65 -10.94 -9.14
N GLY A 37 -4.82 -11.22 -7.85
CA GLY A 37 -3.94 -10.69 -6.80
C GLY A 37 -2.49 -11.17 -6.91
N MET A 38 -2.29 -12.46 -7.23
CA MET A 38 -0.96 -13.01 -7.53
C MET A 38 -0.35 -12.37 -8.78
N ALA A 39 -1.15 -12.14 -9.81
CA ALA A 39 -0.74 -11.43 -11.03
C ALA A 39 -0.30 -9.99 -10.71
N ALA A 40 -1.01 -9.29 -9.82
CA ALA A 40 -0.63 -7.95 -9.37
C ALA A 40 0.76 -7.92 -8.70
N SER A 41 1.04 -8.86 -7.80
CA SER A 41 2.35 -8.97 -7.15
C SER A 41 3.44 -9.36 -8.14
N LEU A 42 3.16 -10.29 -9.06
CA LEU A 42 4.15 -10.70 -10.07
C LEU A 42 4.47 -9.55 -11.05
N ALA A 43 3.45 -8.89 -11.58
CA ALA A 43 3.61 -7.74 -12.47
C ALA A 43 4.39 -6.63 -11.79
N SER A 44 4.13 -6.38 -10.52
CA SER A 44 4.85 -5.37 -9.77
C SER A 44 6.29 -5.77 -9.49
N LEU A 45 6.62 -7.05 -9.31
CA LEU A 45 8.00 -7.54 -9.21
C LEU A 45 8.78 -7.38 -10.52
N VAL A 46 8.22 -7.85 -11.64
CA VAL A 46 8.94 -7.92 -12.93
C VAL A 46 8.92 -6.60 -13.69
N ARG A 47 8.04 -5.66 -13.34
CA ARG A 47 7.95 -4.35 -14.01
C ARG A 47 9.30 -3.62 -13.99
N GLY A 48 9.75 -3.20 -15.16
CA GLY A 48 11.05 -2.60 -15.42
C GLY A 48 12.14 -3.60 -15.83
N GLN A 49 11.82 -4.89 -15.92
CA GLN A 49 12.72 -5.93 -16.41
C GLN A 49 12.36 -6.22 -17.87
N ASP A 50 13.11 -5.66 -18.82
CA ASP A 50 12.80 -5.74 -20.26
C ASP A 50 12.46 -7.17 -20.73
N VAL A 51 13.29 -8.15 -20.33
CA VAL A 51 13.12 -9.56 -20.71
C VAL A 51 13.46 -10.48 -19.54
N ILE A 52 12.56 -11.41 -19.25
CA ILE A 52 12.81 -12.56 -18.37
C ILE A 52 13.15 -13.77 -19.25
N GLN A 53 14.36 -14.30 -19.09
CA GLN A 53 14.90 -15.34 -19.98
C GLN A 53 14.67 -16.77 -19.47
N ASP A 54 14.52 -16.95 -18.16
CA ASP A 54 14.26 -18.25 -17.55
C ASP A 54 13.09 -18.17 -16.54
N ALA A 55 11.92 -18.54 -17.05
CA ALA A 55 10.67 -18.59 -16.30
C ALA A 55 10.66 -19.67 -15.20
N ASP A 56 11.44 -20.75 -15.30
CA ASP A 56 11.50 -21.79 -14.26
C ASP A 56 12.25 -21.27 -13.03
N SER A 57 13.32 -20.52 -13.25
CA SER A 57 14.06 -19.88 -12.17
C SER A 57 13.24 -18.77 -11.49
N LEU A 58 12.53 -17.95 -12.26
CA LEU A 58 11.58 -16.97 -11.70
C LEU A 58 10.47 -17.64 -10.88
N LYS A 59 9.96 -18.79 -11.35
CA LYS A 59 8.93 -19.58 -10.65
C LYS A 59 9.37 -19.99 -9.23
N ALA A 60 10.65 -20.30 -9.02
CA ALA A 60 11.17 -20.60 -7.69
C ALA A 60 11.20 -19.35 -6.79
N ILE A 61 11.67 -18.22 -7.32
CA ILE A 61 11.76 -16.94 -6.61
C ILE A 61 10.37 -16.47 -6.16
N VAL A 62 9.39 -16.49 -7.05
CA VAL A 62 8.03 -16.00 -6.73
C VAL A 62 7.30 -16.91 -5.75
N ALA A 63 7.61 -18.21 -5.73
CA ALA A 63 7.08 -19.14 -4.74
C ALA A 63 7.67 -18.93 -3.34
N GLU A 64 8.90 -18.44 -3.26
CA GLU A 64 9.53 -18.07 -2.00
C GLU A 64 9.10 -16.68 -1.51
N GLN A 65 9.13 -15.69 -2.41
CA GLN A 65 8.99 -14.26 -2.07
C GLN A 65 7.54 -13.75 -2.12
N LEU A 66 6.72 -14.26 -3.05
CA LEU A 66 5.36 -13.76 -3.30
C LEU A 66 4.26 -14.73 -2.86
N ASP A 67 4.64 -15.88 -2.27
CA ASP A 67 3.74 -16.98 -1.90
C ASP A 67 2.87 -17.48 -3.07
N ILE A 68 3.36 -17.34 -4.31
CA ILE A 68 2.68 -17.84 -5.49
C ILE A 68 3.00 -19.34 -5.62
N SER A 69 1.97 -20.17 -5.52
CA SER A 69 2.14 -21.62 -5.70
C SER A 69 2.81 -21.90 -7.06
N PRO A 70 3.84 -22.78 -7.12
CA PRO A 70 4.44 -23.19 -8.40
C PRO A 70 3.41 -23.74 -9.40
N TYR A 71 2.29 -24.29 -8.92
CA TYR A 71 1.21 -24.78 -9.76
C TYR A 71 0.33 -23.67 -10.34
N ALA A 72 0.23 -22.53 -9.66
CA ALA A 72 -0.53 -21.37 -10.13
C ALA A 72 0.29 -20.47 -11.08
N PHE A 73 1.62 -20.63 -11.13
CA PHE A 73 2.51 -19.74 -11.87
C PHE A 73 2.15 -19.58 -13.35
N GLU A 74 1.85 -20.68 -14.06
CA GLU A 74 1.44 -20.60 -15.47
C GLU A 74 0.10 -19.87 -15.63
N THR A 75 -0.88 -20.14 -14.77
CA THR A 75 -2.16 -19.43 -14.78
C THR A 75 -1.96 -17.94 -14.55
N VAL A 76 -1.10 -17.56 -13.60
CA VAL A 76 -0.77 -16.15 -13.31
C VAL A 76 -0.12 -15.47 -14.51
N LEU A 77 0.83 -16.14 -15.19
CA LEU A 77 1.43 -15.60 -16.41
C LEU A 77 0.39 -15.44 -17.52
N ASN A 78 -0.50 -16.41 -17.72
CA ASN A 78 -1.56 -16.32 -18.72
C ASN A 78 -2.54 -15.18 -18.41
N THR A 79 -2.82 -14.91 -17.13
CA THR A 79 -3.62 -13.73 -16.70
C THR A 79 -2.93 -12.43 -17.07
N LEU A 80 -1.61 -12.32 -16.87
CA LEU A 80 -0.84 -11.14 -17.27
C LEU A 80 -0.75 -10.97 -18.79
N GLU A 81 -0.60 -12.07 -19.53
CA GLU A 81 -0.61 -12.05 -20.99
C GLU A 81 -1.97 -11.62 -21.53
N SER A 82 -3.06 -12.13 -20.95
CA SER A 82 -4.44 -11.75 -21.32
C SER A 82 -4.76 -10.29 -20.99
N ALA A 83 -4.02 -9.67 -20.06
CA ALA A 83 -4.12 -8.26 -19.71
C ALA A 83 -3.14 -7.36 -20.51
N ASP A 84 -2.50 -7.90 -21.55
CA ASP A 84 -1.50 -7.22 -22.39
C ASP A 84 -0.32 -6.63 -21.59
N MET A 85 0.09 -7.32 -20.52
CA MET A 85 1.18 -6.87 -19.63
C MET A 85 2.49 -7.62 -19.85
N ILE A 86 2.42 -8.80 -20.44
CA ILE A 86 3.59 -9.58 -20.83
C ILE A 86 3.33 -10.26 -22.17
N SER A 87 4.40 -10.65 -22.86
CA SER A 87 4.33 -11.52 -24.03
C SER A 87 5.11 -12.80 -23.75
N ILE A 88 4.41 -13.94 -23.67
CA ILE A 88 5.01 -15.21 -23.26
C ILE A 88 5.75 -15.86 -24.43
N GLN A 89 6.99 -16.27 -24.17
CA GLN A 89 7.80 -17.05 -25.11
C GLN A 89 7.70 -18.54 -24.76
N ARG A 90 7.16 -19.33 -25.68
CA ARG A 90 6.99 -20.78 -25.51
C ARG A 90 7.93 -21.58 -26.39
N ARG A 91 8.46 -22.69 -25.86
CA ARG A 91 9.13 -23.75 -26.63
C ARG A 91 8.28 -25.02 -26.48
N GLY A 92 7.45 -25.30 -27.49
CA GLY A 92 6.42 -26.34 -27.40
C GLY A 92 5.35 -25.94 -26.38
N LYS A 93 5.10 -26.80 -25.38
CA LYS A 93 4.16 -26.51 -24.28
C LYS A 93 4.79 -25.75 -23.11
N LYS A 94 6.12 -25.67 -23.05
CA LYS A 94 6.84 -25.10 -21.91
C LYS A 94 7.04 -23.59 -22.11
N ILE A 95 6.72 -22.81 -21.08
CA ILE A 95 7.07 -21.38 -21.00
C ILE A 95 8.57 -21.28 -20.72
N VAL A 96 9.31 -20.58 -21.57
CA VAL A 96 10.76 -20.41 -21.43
C VAL A 96 11.09 -19.05 -20.83
N GLY A 97 10.39 -18.00 -21.27
CA GLY A 97 10.61 -16.63 -20.82
C GLY A 97 9.45 -15.74 -21.24
N PHE A 98 9.56 -14.44 -21.00
CA PHE A 98 8.59 -13.45 -21.47
C PHE A 98 9.20 -12.05 -21.55
N THR A 99 8.60 -11.21 -22.38
CA THR A 99 8.90 -9.77 -22.47
C THR A 99 7.90 -9.00 -21.62
N GLU A 100 8.38 -8.01 -20.87
CA GLU A 100 7.58 -7.22 -19.95
C GLU A 100 7.07 -5.93 -20.62
N THR A 101 5.78 -5.65 -20.44
CA THR A 101 5.11 -4.42 -20.90
C THR A 101 4.13 -3.89 -19.84
N VAL A 102 4.40 -4.17 -18.56
CA VAL A 102 3.56 -3.83 -17.42
C VAL A 102 3.48 -2.31 -17.29
N PRO A 103 2.28 -1.72 -17.38
CA PRO A 103 2.13 -0.29 -17.28
C PRO A 103 2.28 0.20 -15.83
N TYR A 104 2.41 1.51 -15.65
CA TYR A 104 2.47 2.10 -14.32
C TYR A 104 1.07 2.20 -13.67
N HIS A 105 1.02 1.83 -12.39
CA HIS A 105 -0.07 1.93 -11.39
C HIS A 105 -1.53 2.01 -11.88
N GLN A 106 -1.98 3.17 -12.37
CA GLN A 106 -3.39 3.39 -12.71
C GLN A 106 -3.86 2.42 -13.80
N ASP A 107 -3.00 2.17 -14.78
CA ASP A 107 -3.31 1.27 -15.89
C ASP A 107 -3.10 -0.20 -15.51
N LEU A 108 -2.18 -0.49 -14.56
CA LEU A 108 -1.94 -1.83 -14.03
C LEU A 108 -3.21 -2.38 -13.36
N TYR A 109 -3.69 -1.71 -12.33
CA TYR A 109 -4.86 -2.20 -11.59
C TYR A 109 -6.15 -2.05 -12.39
N GLY A 110 -6.24 -1.09 -13.31
CA GLY A 110 -7.34 -0.99 -14.26
C GLY A 110 -7.46 -2.26 -15.11
N ARG A 111 -6.39 -2.65 -15.80
CA ARG A 111 -6.35 -3.84 -16.66
C ARG A 111 -6.52 -5.16 -15.88
N LEU A 112 -5.96 -5.26 -14.68
CA LEU A 112 -6.17 -6.42 -13.81
C LEU A 112 -7.62 -6.52 -13.33
N GLY A 113 -8.27 -5.40 -13.05
CA GLY A 113 -9.70 -5.37 -12.75
C GLY A 113 -10.56 -5.78 -13.93
N ASP A 114 -10.20 -5.35 -15.14
CA ASP A 114 -10.87 -5.79 -16.37
C ASP A 114 -10.71 -7.30 -16.58
N SER A 115 -9.50 -7.82 -16.33
CA SER A 115 -9.21 -9.26 -16.39
C SER A 115 -10.03 -10.04 -15.36
N TRP A 116 -10.11 -9.55 -14.12
CA TRP A 116 -10.93 -10.16 -13.07
C TRP A 116 -12.40 -10.23 -13.47
N LEU A 117 -12.99 -9.13 -13.93
CA LEU A 117 -14.39 -9.10 -14.37
C LEU A 117 -14.64 -10.02 -15.57
N SER A 118 -13.72 -10.06 -16.52
CA SER A 118 -13.81 -10.91 -17.72
C SER A 118 -13.69 -12.40 -17.40
N GLY A 119 -13.00 -12.73 -16.29
CA GLY A 119 -12.92 -14.09 -15.75
C GLY A 119 -14.26 -14.63 -15.22
N GLY A 120 -15.24 -13.75 -14.98
CA GLY A 120 -16.56 -14.12 -14.47
C GLY A 120 -16.53 -14.52 -13.00
N PRO A 121 -16.06 -13.62 -12.10
CA PRO A 121 -15.86 -13.96 -10.70
C PRO A 121 -17.21 -14.29 -10.05
N SER A 122 -17.19 -15.24 -9.13
CA SER A 122 -18.42 -15.66 -8.45
C SER A 122 -19.06 -14.51 -7.67
N GLN A 123 -20.36 -14.60 -7.38
CA GLN A 123 -21.05 -13.61 -6.55
C GLN A 123 -20.33 -13.43 -5.19
N PHE A 124 -19.93 -14.54 -4.58
CA PHE A 124 -19.19 -14.54 -3.32
C PHE A 124 -17.87 -13.76 -3.39
N GLU A 125 -17.14 -13.83 -4.51
CA GLU A 125 -15.93 -13.04 -4.73
C GLU A 125 -16.23 -11.56 -4.87
N GLN A 126 -17.28 -11.22 -5.62
CA GLN A 126 -17.70 -9.84 -5.79
C GLN A 126 -18.12 -9.21 -4.46
N GLU A 127 -18.85 -9.95 -3.63
CA GLU A 127 -19.27 -9.54 -2.29
C GLU A 127 -18.08 -9.41 -1.35
N MET A 128 -17.16 -10.38 -1.33
CA MET A 128 -15.94 -10.29 -0.54
C MET A 128 -15.11 -9.06 -0.92
N LEU A 129 -14.97 -8.78 -2.22
CA LEU A 129 -14.22 -7.61 -2.70
C LEU A 129 -14.90 -6.30 -2.27
N ALA A 130 -16.23 -6.26 -2.31
CA ALA A 130 -17.01 -5.11 -1.85
C ALA A 130 -16.86 -4.90 -0.33
N VAL A 131 -16.86 -5.96 0.47
CA VAL A 131 -16.59 -5.90 1.92
C VAL A 131 -15.20 -5.35 2.19
N VAL A 132 -14.17 -5.89 1.52
CA VAL A 132 -12.78 -5.43 1.69
C VAL A 132 -12.63 -3.96 1.26
N ASP A 133 -13.22 -3.55 0.14
CA ASP A 133 -13.17 -2.16 -0.31
C ASP A 133 -13.87 -1.20 0.67
N ARG A 134 -15.05 -1.59 1.18
CA ARG A 134 -15.80 -0.78 2.13
C ARG A 134 -15.06 -0.62 3.45
N LEU A 135 -14.51 -1.71 3.96
CA LEU A 135 -13.72 -1.72 5.20
C LEU A 135 -12.34 -1.09 5.02
N ALA A 136 -11.84 -0.94 3.79
CA ALA A 136 -10.64 -0.15 3.53
C ALA A 136 -10.89 1.36 3.72
N TYR A 137 -12.13 1.81 3.71
CA TYR A 137 -12.47 3.23 3.88
C TYR A 137 -12.69 3.64 5.33
N SER A 138 -13.47 2.89 6.11
CA SER A 138 -13.67 3.15 7.54
C SER A 138 -14.22 1.91 8.25
N PRO A 139 -14.10 1.83 9.59
CA PRO A 139 -14.82 0.83 10.39
C PRO A 139 -16.35 0.98 10.24
N VAL A 140 -17.07 -0.14 10.31
CA VAL A 140 -18.53 -0.20 10.11
C VAL A 140 -19.15 -1.20 11.09
N PRO A 141 -20.30 -0.89 11.73
CA PRO A 141 -21.10 -1.88 12.43
C PRO A 141 -21.49 -3.06 11.53
N ALA A 142 -21.46 -4.28 12.05
CA ALA A 142 -21.72 -5.47 11.24
C ALA A 142 -23.11 -5.46 10.59
N ASP A 143 -24.13 -4.93 11.28
CA ASP A 143 -25.51 -4.87 10.77
C ASP A 143 -25.73 -3.74 9.72
N GLU A 144 -24.91 -2.69 9.75
CA GLU A 144 -24.90 -1.64 8.74
C GLU A 144 -24.23 -2.11 7.45
N LEU A 145 -23.15 -2.88 7.56
CA LEU A 145 -22.44 -3.43 6.40
C LEU A 145 -23.36 -4.28 5.52
N GLU A 146 -24.24 -5.09 6.13
CA GLU A 146 -25.25 -5.89 5.41
C GLU A 146 -26.18 -5.00 4.57
N LYS A 147 -26.66 -3.90 5.17
CA LYS A 147 -27.62 -2.97 4.55
C LYS A 147 -26.95 -2.16 3.43
N GLU A 148 -25.74 -1.65 3.68
CA GLU A 148 -25.01 -0.81 2.72
C GLU A 148 -24.63 -1.58 1.46
N LEU A 149 -24.18 -2.83 1.62
CA LEU A 149 -23.73 -3.66 0.50
C LEU A 149 -24.83 -4.52 -0.12
N SER A 150 -26.06 -4.44 0.41
CA SER A 150 -27.22 -5.23 -0.06
C SER A 150 -26.91 -6.74 -0.09
N LEU A 151 -26.18 -7.24 0.91
CA LEU A 151 -25.75 -8.64 0.99
C LEU A 151 -26.93 -9.55 1.33
N GLU A 152 -26.96 -10.75 0.75
CA GLU A 152 -27.91 -11.77 1.16
C GLU A 152 -27.56 -12.29 2.56
N ARG A 153 -28.52 -12.26 3.51
CA ARG A 153 -28.30 -12.64 4.91
C ARG A 153 -27.69 -14.02 5.11
N SER A 154 -27.94 -14.96 4.21
CA SER A 154 -27.38 -16.31 4.25
C SER A 154 -25.87 -16.33 3.99
N ASP A 155 -25.35 -15.37 3.23
CA ASP A 155 -23.94 -15.34 2.81
C ASP A 155 -23.07 -14.44 3.69
N VAL A 156 -23.66 -13.48 4.42
CA VAL A 156 -22.91 -12.57 5.31
C VAL A 156 -22.10 -13.33 6.35
N ALA A 157 -22.72 -14.30 7.05
CA ALA A 157 -22.03 -15.06 8.09
C ALA A 157 -20.80 -15.79 7.53
N ARG A 158 -20.93 -16.38 6.33
CA ARG A 158 -19.85 -17.09 5.64
C ARG A 158 -18.78 -16.13 5.11
N LEU A 159 -19.17 -14.97 4.58
CA LEU A 159 -18.25 -13.92 4.14
C LEU A 159 -17.42 -13.40 5.31
N LEU A 160 -18.04 -13.11 6.45
CA LEU A 160 -17.34 -12.62 7.63
C LEU A 160 -16.47 -13.70 8.27
N GLU A 161 -16.93 -14.96 8.34
CA GLU A 161 -16.13 -16.07 8.82
C GLU A 161 -14.86 -16.24 7.97
N LEU A 162 -15.01 -16.26 6.64
CA LEU A 162 -13.87 -16.36 5.74
C LEU A 162 -12.97 -15.12 5.83
N GLY A 163 -13.54 -13.91 5.84
CA GLY A 163 -12.79 -12.67 5.93
C GLY A 163 -11.97 -12.56 7.20
N LYS A 164 -12.52 -13.01 8.34
CA LYS A 164 -11.80 -13.12 9.62
C LYS A 164 -10.72 -14.19 9.59
N ALA A 165 -11.03 -15.39 9.06
CA ALA A 165 -10.05 -16.47 8.91
C ALA A 165 -8.90 -16.10 7.96
N ALA A 166 -9.17 -15.24 6.98
CA ALA A 166 -8.24 -14.72 6.00
C ALA A 166 -7.42 -13.50 6.48
N ASP A 167 -7.64 -13.01 7.70
CA ASP A 167 -7.07 -11.74 8.21
C ASP A 167 -7.34 -10.56 7.24
N LEU A 168 -8.51 -10.56 6.60
CA LEU A 168 -9.02 -9.48 5.73
C LEU A 168 -10.02 -8.59 6.48
N VAL A 169 -10.65 -9.14 7.51
CA VAL A 169 -11.61 -8.46 8.38
C VAL A 169 -11.23 -8.72 9.83
N LYS A 170 -11.18 -7.66 10.64
CA LYS A 170 -11.14 -7.77 12.09
C LYS A 170 -12.37 -7.16 12.71
N SER A 171 -12.63 -7.55 13.94
CA SER A 171 -13.77 -7.07 14.70
C SER A 171 -13.36 -6.60 16.08
N VAL A 172 -14.13 -5.65 16.59
CA VAL A 172 -14.10 -5.22 17.99
C VAL A 172 -15.52 -5.21 18.52
N ASN A 173 -15.72 -5.82 19.68
CA ASN A 173 -17.02 -5.85 20.33
C ASN A 173 -17.17 -4.57 21.14
N THR A 174 -18.26 -3.84 20.91
CA THR A 174 -18.69 -2.70 21.72
C THR A 174 -20.02 -3.05 22.41
N LEU A 175 -20.51 -2.14 23.26
CA LEU A 175 -21.83 -2.29 23.88
C LEU A 175 -22.97 -2.32 22.85
N ASP A 176 -22.78 -1.66 21.72
CA ASP A 176 -23.79 -1.50 20.66
C ASP A 176 -23.73 -2.61 19.60
N GLY A 177 -22.70 -3.45 19.61
CA GLY A 177 -22.55 -4.57 18.69
C GLY A 177 -21.12 -4.81 18.22
N GLU A 178 -20.97 -5.67 17.22
CA GLU A 178 -19.68 -5.93 16.58
C GLU A 178 -19.38 -4.85 15.54
N VAL A 179 -18.24 -4.17 15.68
CA VAL A 179 -17.73 -3.22 14.67
C VAL A 179 -16.60 -3.88 13.90
N LEU A 180 -16.75 -3.90 12.57
CA LEU A 180 -15.81 -4.50 11.63
C LEU A 180 -14.85 -3.44 11.11
N TYR A 181 -13.59 -3.81 10.90
CA TYR A 181 -12.57 -2.92 10.34
C TYR A 181 -11.53 -3.69 9.53
N SER A 182 -10.85 -2.99 8.62
CA SER A 182 -9.75 -3.57 7.86
C SER A 182 -8.46 -3.64 8.71
N PRO A 183 -7.76 -4.78 8.75
CA PRO A 183 -6.49 -4.92 9.46
C PRO A 183 -5.34 -4.14 8.82
N PHE A 184 -5.52 -3.60 7.61
CA PHE A 184 -4.50 -2.83 6.89
C PHE A 184 -4.44 -1.36 7.33
N PHE A 185 -5.28 -0.93 8.26
CA PHE A 185 -5.28 0.45 8.75
C PHE A 185 -4.10 0.85 9.66
N GLY A 186 -3.09 0.00 9.83
CA GLY A 186 -1.98 0.28 10.74
C GLY A 186 -2.40 0.48 12.20
N PHE A 187 -3.63 0.07 12.56
CA PHE A 187 -4.10 0.05 13.92
C PHE A 187 -3.39 -1.06 14.68
N GLU A 188 -2.30 -0.70 15.38
CA GLU A 188 -1.52 -1.66 16.16
C GLU A 188 -2.27 -2.14 17.41
N ASN A 189 -3.29 -1.40 17.87
CA ASN A 189 -3.94 -1.65 19.15
C ASN A 189 -5.49 -1.62 19.06
N PRO A 190 -6.15 -2.79 18.93
CA PRO A 190 -7.61 -2.90 18.85
C PRO A 190 -8.35 -2.38 20.08
N GLU A 191 -7.73 -2.45 21.27
CA GLU A 191 -8.31 -1.97 22.53
C GLU A 191 -8.51 -0.45 22.52
N LEU A 192 -7.58 0.30 21.90
CA LEU A 192 -7.72 1.74 21.75
C LEU A 192 -8.91 2.08 20.85
N LEU A 193 -9.13 1.30 19.79
CA LEU A 193 -10.27 1.47 18.90
C LEU A 193 -11.60 1.19 19.64
N ALA A 194 -11.66 0.14 20.47
CA ALA A 194 -12.82 -0.12 21.33
C ALA A 194 -13.15 1.09 22.21
N SER A 195 -12.13 1.64 22.88
CA SER A 195 -12.30 2.78 23.78
C SER A 195 -12.75 4.06 23.06
N LEU A 196 -12.33 4.26 21.81
CA LEU A 196 -12.78 5.38 20.98
C LEU A 196 -14.25 5.23 20.61
N PHE A 197 -14.68 4.01 20.25
CA PHE A 197 -16.09 3.73 19.98
C PHE A 197 -16.97 3.90 21.21
N GLU A 198 -16.51 3.47 22.38
CA GLU A 198 -17.23 3.69 23.65
C GLU A 198 -17.36 5.18 24.01
N THR A 199 -16.35 5.99 23.68
CA THR A 199 -16.32 7.41 24.05
C THR A 199 -17.13 8.29 23.08
N HIS A 200 -16.98 8.06 21.76
CA HIS A 200 -17.52 8.95 20.72
C HIS A 200 -18.65 8.32 19.90
N GLY A 201 -18.88 7.02 20.03
CA GLY A 201 -19.77 6.24 19.17
C GLY A 201 -19.12 5.81 17.86
N SER A 202 -19.51 4.63 17.35
CA SER A 202 -18.97 4.05 16.11
C SER A 202 -19.18 4.94 14.89
N GLY A 203 -20.37 5.54 14.74
CA GLY A 203 -20.70 6.40 13.61
C GLY A 203 -19.80 7.64 13.52
N ARG A 204 -19.58 8.34 14.64
CA ARG A 204 -18.72 9.54 14.69
C ARG A 204 -17.26 9.21 14.39
N VAL A 205 -16.75 8.12 14.96
CA VAL A 205 -15.38 7.66 14.67
C VAL A 205 -15.25 7.30 13.18
N ALA A 206 -16.24 6.61 12.60
CA ALA A 206 -16.23 6.27 11.19
C ALA A 206 -16.25 7.51 10.29
N GLU A 207 -17.05 8.53 10.61
CA GLU A 207 -17.11 9.82 9.91
C GLU A 207 -15.76 10.55 9.93
N ASP A 208 -15.15 10.66 11.11
CA ASP A 208 -13.87 11.36 11.31
C ASP A 208 -12.72 10.64 10.57
N LEU A 209 -12.66 9.30 10.64
CA LEU A 209 -11.67 8.51 9.90
C LEU A 209 -11.89 8.61 8.38
N ALA A 210 -13.14 8.60 7.92
CA ALA A 210 -13.50 8.80 6.52
C ALA A 210 -13.06 10.18 6.00
N ALA A 211 -13.19 11.22 6.82
CA ALA A 211 -12.73 12.57 6.47
C ALA A 211 -11.21 12.60 6.22
N VAL A 212 -10.42 11.97 7.10
CA VAL A 212 -8.97 11.83 6.92
C VAL A 212 -8.64 11.01 5.68
N ARG A 213 -9.39 9.95 5.40
CA ARG A 213 -9.18 9.14 4.19
C ARG A 213 -9.39 9.91 2.92
N LYS A 214 -10.46 10.67 2.85
CA LYS A 214 -10.78 11.53 1.70
C LYS A 214 -9.71 12.61 1.51
N HIS A 215 -9.09 13.05 2.59
CA HIS A 215 -8.14 14.15 2.57
C HIS A 215 -6.93 13.88 3.49
N GLN A 216 -5.99 13.06 2.99
CA GLN A 216 -4.78 12.71 3.74
C GLN A 216 -4.00 13.97 4.14
N GLY A 217 -3.62 14.07 5.42
CA GLY A 217 -3.05 15.27 6.02
C GLY A 217 -4.11 16.32 6.32
N LEU A 218 -5.25 15.88 6.89
CA LEU A 218 -6.32 16.76 7.32
C LEU A 218 -5.84 17.62 8.50
N PRO A 219 -5.91 18.96 8.44
CA PRO A 219 -5.59 19.80 9.59
C PRO A 219 -6.53 19.43 10.75
N LEU A 220 -5.94 19.11 11.90
CA LEU A 220 -6.71 18.75 13.07
C LEU A 220 -7.53 19.95 13.57
N ASP A 221 -8.83 19.73 13.78
CA ASP A 221 -9.77 20.67 14.38
C ASP A 221 -10.62 19.92 15.39
N ASP A 222 -10.38 20.16 16.68
CA ASP A 222 -11.02 19.48 17.80
C ASP A 222 -12.55 19.70 17.87
N LEU A 223 -13.03 20.81 17.30
CA LEU A 223 -14.47 21.13 17.30
C LEU A 223 -15.19 20.40 16.16
N ALA A 224 -14.55 20.34 14.99
CA ALA A 224 -15.11 19.65 13.83
C ALA A 224 -15.00 18.12 13.97
N HIS A 225 -13.85 17.64 14.45
CA HIS A 225 -13.47 16.23 14.49
C HIS A 225 -12.96 15.80 15.89
N PRO A 226 -13.85 15.74 16.89
CA PRO A 226 -13.47 15.43 18.26
C PRO A 226 -12.96 13.99 18.44
N ALA A 227 -13.47 13.03 17.67
CA ALA A 227 -13.01 11.65 17.75
C ALA A 227 -11.63 11.50 17.11
N LEU A 228 -11.36 12.24 16.04
CA LEU A 228 -10.03 12.35 15.43
C LEU A 228 -9.01 12.96 16.40
N ALA A 229 -9.37 14.04 17.09
CA ALA A 229 -8.49 14.69 18.06
C ALA A 229 -8.12 13.76 19.21
N ASP A 230 -9.11 13.04 19.75
CA ASP A 230 -8.88 12.03 20.78
C ASP A 230 -8.00 10.88 20.26
N ALA A 231 -8.28 10.37 19.06
CA ALA A 231 -7.48 9.33 18.42
C ALA A 231 -6.01 9.75 18.20
N VAL A 232 -5.76 11.00 17.79
CA VAL A 232 -4.40 11.55 17.69
C VAL A 232 -3.74 11.64 19.07
N SER A 233 -4.48 12.12 20.09
CA SER A 233 -3.95 12.27 21.46
C SER A 233 -3.53 10.93 22.10
N ARG A 234 -4.25 9.85 21.76
CA ARG A 234 -3.96 8.48 22.20
C ARG A 234 -2.88 7.79 21.35
N GLY A 235 -2.33 8.48 20.34
CA GLY A 235 -1.33 7.92 19.42
C GLY A 235 -1.89 6.87 18.45
N PHE A 236 -3.22 6.80 18.29
CA PHE A 236 -3.89 5.88 17.38
C PHE A 236 -3.77 6.33 15.92
N ILE A 237 -3.80 7.64 15.68
CA ILE A 237 -3.64 8.26 14.36
C ILE A 237 -2.37 9.10 14.34
N LEU A 238 -1.56 8.87 13.33
CA LEU A 238 -0.32 9.62 13.13
C LEU A 238 -0.63 11.00 12.58
N ALA A 239 -0.19 12.04 13.30
CA ALA A 239 -0.42 13.43 12.92
C ALA A 239 0.81 14.31 13.16
N PRO A 240 1.77 14.35 12.22
CA PRO A 240 2.92 15.25 12.32
C PRO A 240 2.48 16.71 12.43
N SER A 241 3.19 17.47 13.25
CA SER A 241 2.86 18.88 13.51
C SER A 241 3.82 19.83 12.80
N VAL A 242 3.27 20.89 12.21
CA VAL A 242 4.03 21.94 11.51
C VAL A 242 3.70 23.30 12.11
N THR A 243 4.74 24.09 12.38
CA THR A 243 4.59 25.44 12.93
C THR A 243 3.98 26.41 11.91
N LEU A 244 2.89 27.05 12.29
CA LEU A 244 2.18 28.05 11.50
C LEU A 244 2.83 29.43 11.56
N ALA A 245 2.38 30.36 10.71
CA ALA A 245 2.82 31.75 10.72
C ALA A 245 2.59 32.46 12.07
N THR A 246 1.56 32.01 12.81
CA THR A 246 1.18 32.52 14.13
C THR A 246 2.11 32.04 15.26
N GLY A 247 3.04 31.13 14.97
CA GLY A 247 3.91 30.50 15.98
C GLY A 247 3.27 29.31 16.70
N ARG A 248 2.00 29.00 16.43
CA ARG A 248 1.33 27.79 16.92
C ARG A 248 1.66 26.59 16.05
N ASP A 249 1.71 25.41 16.64
CA ASP A 249 1.85 24.15 15.89
C ASP A 249 0.47 23.62 15.46
N GLN A 250 0.39 23.13 14.23
CA GLN A 250 -0.80 22.51 13.67
C GLN A 250 -0.50 21.06 13.33
N ALA A 251 -1.27 20.14 13.89
CA ALA A 251 -1.21 18.72 13.54
C ALA A 251 -1.99 18.45 12.25
N PHE A 252 -1.46 17.55 11.42
CA PHE A 252 -2.09 17.11 10.17
C PHE A 252 -2.29 15.60 10.22
N ALA A 253 -3.53 15.17 10.45
CA ALA A 253 -3.87 13.76 10.61
C ALA A 253 -3.76 12.99 9.30
N THR A 254 -3.19 11.79 9.40
CA THR A 254 -3.02 10.87 8.27
C THR A 254 -3.46 9.48 8.67
N LEU A 255 -4.18 8.82 7.77
CA LEU A 255 -4.67 7.46 7.97
C LEU A 255 -4.35 6.65 6.72
N PRO A 256 -3.09 6.23 6.53
CA PRO A 256 -2.69 5.47 5.36
C PRO A 256 -3.30 4.05 5.39
N TYR A 257 -3.63 3.51 4.21
CA TYR A 257 -3.93 2.09 4.08
C TYR A 257 -2.60 1.38 3.85
N LEU A 258 -2.19 0.48 4.71
CA LEU A 258 -0.88 -0.16 4.61
C LEU A 258 -1.05 -1.68 4.49
N PRO A 259 -1.20 -2.21 3.25
CA PRO A 259 -1.13 -3.64 3.00
C PRO A 259 0.22 -4.23 3.45
N ASP A 260 1.30 -3.47 3.25
CA ASP A 260 2.64 -3.85 3.71
C ASP A 260 2.86 -3.46 5.18
N LYS A 261 2.84 -4.46 6.07
CA LYS A 261 3.09 -4.29 7.51
C LYS A 261 4.56 -3.94 7.82
N THR A 262 5.50 -4.08 6.88
CA THR A 262 6.90 -3.70 7.10
C THR A 262 7.06 -2.19 7.30
N LEU A 263 6.19 -1.37 6.68
CA LEU A 263 6.14 0.08 6.85
C LEU A 263 5.83 0.53 8.29
N LEU A 264 5.23 -0.35 9.11
CA LEU A 264 4.95 -0.09 10.52
C LEU A 264 6.07 -0.56 11.45
N THR A 265 6.96 -1.42 10.96
CA THR A 265 7.97 -2.10 11.77
C THR A 265 9.39 -1.76 11.31
N VAL A 266 9.88 -2.43 10.26
CA VAL A 266 11.26 -2.30 9.76
C VAL A 266 11.47 -0.97 9.03
N ARG A 267 10.50 -0.56 8.21
CA ARG A 267 10.55 0.68 7.42
C ARG A 267 9.82 1.86 8.06
N LYS A 268 9.62 1.82 9.37
CA LYS A 268 8.91 2.87 10.11
C LYS A 268 9.50 4.28 9.86
N ALA A 269 10.83 4.37 9.72
CA ALA A 269 11.50 5.63 9.40
C ALA A 269 11.06 6.25 8.06
N VAL A 270 10.83 5.43 7.03
CA VAL A 270 10.36 5.92 5.72
C VAL A 270 8.92 6.42 5.83
N LEU A 271 8.06 5.68 6.53
CA LEU A 271 6.68 6.08 6.78
C LEU A 271 6.64 7.42 7.53
N GLU A 272 7.39 7.57 8.61
CA GLU A 272 7.46 8.82 9.39
C GLU A 272 7.92 10.02 8.53
N LYS A 273 8.95 9.82 7.69
CA LYS A 273 9.40 10.84 6.72
C LYS A 273 8.27 11.19 5.73
N ALA A 274 7.56 10.20 5.21
CA ALA A 274 6.47 10.42 4.27
C ALA A 274 5.31 11.21 4.89
N LEU A 275 4.91 10.88 6.12
CA LEU A 275 3.86 11.60 6.82
C LEU A 275 4.28 13.06 7.13
N ALA A 276 5.55 13.29 7.48
CA ALA A 276 6.07 14.65 7.63
C ALA A 276 6.01 15.45 6.32
N VAL A 277 6.32 14.81 5.17
CA VAL A 277 6.20 15.42 3.84
C VAL A 277 4.75 15.78 3.52
N VAL A 278 3.79 14.91 3.85
CA VAL A 278 2.35 15.18 3.73
C VAL A 278 1.96 16.38 4.59
N ALA A 279 2.35 16.42 5.86
CA ALA A 279 2.02 17.52 6.76
C ALA A 279 2.60 18.86 6.27
N CYS A 280 3.87 18.89 5.86
CA CYS A 280 4.50 20.10 5.32
C CYS A 280 3.84 20.59 4.02
N THR A 281 3.43 19.69 3.13
CA THR A 281 2.75 20.09 1.88
C THR A 281 1.33 20.56 2.12
N ARG A 282 0.56 19.90 2.99
CA ARG A 282 -0.78 20.35 3.41
C ARG A 282 -0.75 21.65 4.20
N CYS A 283 0.30 21.89 4.99
CA CYS A 283 0.53 23.20 5.59
C CYS A 283 0.67 24.30 4.53
N GLY A 284 1.28 24.02 3.37
CA GLY A 284 1.36 24.97 2.26
C GLY A 284 0.04 25.21 1.53
N GLU A 285 -0.88 24.24 1.55
CA GLU A 285 -2.22 24.33 0.97
C GLU A 285 -3.14 25.19 1.84
N HIS A 286 -3.20 24.92 3.14
CA HIS A 286 -4.13 25.59 4.07
C HIS A 286 -3.55 26.86 4.69
N PHE A 287 -2.23 26.89 4.89
CA PHE A 287 -1.53 27.95 5.63
C PHE A 287 -0.29 28.48 4.88
N GLY A 288 -0.40 28.63 3.55
CA GLY A 288 0.68 29.04 2.66
C GLY A 288 1.17 30.48 2.87
N GLY A 289 0.40 31.33 3.57
CA GLY A 289 0.76 32.72 3.86
C GLY A 289 0.43 33.64 2.68
N ALA A 290 1.44 34.04 1.90
CA ALA A 290 1.25 34.93 0.75
C ALA A 290 0.45 34.27 -0.39
N THR A 291 0.73 33.00 -0.66
CA THR A 291 -0.06 32.19 -1.60
C THR A 291 -0.22 30.78 -1.08
N ASN A 292 -1.37 30.18 -1.35
CA ASN A 292 -1.68 28.80 -1.00
C ASN A 292 -1.36 27.86 -2.16
N THR A 293 -0.82 26.69 -1.82
CA THR A 293 -0.58 25.60 -2.77
C THR A 293 -1.92 25.05 -3.25
N ARG A 294 -2.18 25.09 -4.56
CA ARG A 294 -3.44 24.56 -5.13
C ARG A 294 -3.44 23.04 -5.30
N ASP A 295 -2.27 22.47 -5.55
CA ASP A 295 -2.11 21.03 -5.82
C ASP A 295 -0.86 20.53 -5.07
N PRO A 296 -1.04 19.96 -3.87
CA PRO A 296 0.05 19.42 -3.06
C PRO A 296 0.84 18.30 -3.78
N ALA A 297 0.16 17.46 -4.55
CA ALA A 297 0.80 16.35 -5.27
C ALA A 297 1.77 16.87 -6.34
N ARG A 298 1.41 17.94 -7.06
CA ARG A 298 2.33 18.61 -8.01
C ARG A 298 3.58 19.17 -7.37
N VAL A 299 3.51 19.61 -6.12
CA VAL A 299 4.70 20.08 -5.39
C VAL A 299 5.66 18.92 -5.16
N LEU A 300 5.15 17.74 -4.78
CA LEU A 300 5.98 16.55 -4.61
C LEU A 300 6.53 16.03 -5.95
N THR A 301 5.74 16.07 -7.02
CA THR A 301 6.23 15.77 -8.37
C THR A 301 7.36 16.72 -8.78
N ALA A 302 7.25 18.01 -8.46
CA ALA A 302 8.31 18.98 -8.71
C ALA A 302 9.57 18.73 -7.86
N LEU A 303 9.40 18.23 -6.63
CA LEU A 303 10.50 17.87 -5.74
C LEU A 303 11.23 16.59 -6.19
N LEU A 304 10.52 15.67 -6.87
CA LEU A 304 11.07 14.45 -7.47
C LEU A 304 11.67 14.66 -8.88
N ASP A 305 11.54 15.85 -9.46
CA ASP A 305 11.96 16.13 -10.83
C ASP A 305 13.48 16.33 -10.93
N ARG A 306 14.16 15.38 -11.59
CA ARG A 306 15.59 15.42 -11.88
C ARG A 306 16.00 16.64 -12.69
N ASN A 307 15.15 17.10 -13.62
CA ASN A 307 15.45 18.25 -14.48
C ASN A 307 15.45 19.57 -13.69
N ARG A 308 14.88 19.57 -12.48
CA ARG A 308 14.87 20.70 -11.55
C ARG A 308 15.93 20.57 -10.46
N ASP A 309 16.83 19.59 -10.58
CA ASP A 309 17.81 19.27 -9.54
C ASP A 309 17.13 19.08 -8.17
N TYR A 310 15.97 18.40 -8.19
CA TYR A 310 15.14 18.12 -7.01
C TYR A 310 14.81 19.35 -6.13
N THR A 311 14.68 20.52 -6.77
CA THR A 311 14.60 21.81 -6.06
C THR A 311 13.28 22.53 -6.38
N LEU A 312 12.63 23.04 -5.34
CA LEU A 312 11.42 23.87 -5.48
C LEU A 312 11.77 25.32 -5.84
N LYS A 313 10.77 26.04 -6.36
CA LYS A 313 10.87 27.49 -6.57
C LYS A 313 10.96 28.20 -5.21
N PRO A 314 11.60 29.39 -5.11
CA PRO A 314 11.67 30.11 -3.85
C PRO A 314 10.28 30.64 -3.46
N HIS A 315 9.98 30.62 -2.15
CA HIS A 315 8.75 31.18 -1.61
C HIS A 315 8.97 31.64 -0.18
N SER A 316 8.26 32.69 0.24
CA SER A 316 8.43 33.33 1.56
C SER A 316 8.12 32.38 2.73
N SER A 317 7.20 31.43 2.56
CA SER A 317 6.82 30.49 3.62
C SER A 317 7.69 29.24 3.69
N HIS A 318 8.57 28.98 2.71
CA HIS A 318 9.27 27.69 2.61
C HIS A 318 10.17 27.38 3.81
N GLN A 319 10.87 28.38 4.34
CA GLN A 319 11.77 28.18 5.49
C GLN A 319 11.01 27.72 6.74
N ARG A 320 9.76 28.19 6.93
CA ARG A 320 8.89 27.77 8.03
C ARG A 320 8.26 26.41 7.71
N GLN A 321 7.60 26.33 6.56
CA GLN A 321 6.81 25.18 6.12
C GLN A 321 7.63 23.89 6.07
N TYR A 322 8.85 23.94 5.55
CA TYR A 322 9.72 22.76 5.38
C TYR A 322 10.77 22.62 6.48
N ARG A 323 10.66 23.39 7.58
CA ARG A 323 11.62 23.32 8.70
C ARG A 323 11.69 21.93 9.32
N LEU A 324 10.53 21.27 9.43
CA LEU A 324 10.45 19.89 9.90
C LEU A 324 11.27 18.96 9.01
N LEU A 325 11.08 19.02 7.69
CA LEU A 325 11.83 18.21 6.73
C LEU A 325 13.33 18.50 6.76
N TYR A 326 13.72 19.76 6.98
CA TYR A 326 15.13 20.14 7.15
C TYR A 326 15.74 19.49 8.40
N ARG A 327 15.04 19.52 9.53
CA ARG A 327 15.48 18.85 10.77
C ARG A 327 15.60 17.34 10.60
N MET A 328 14.71 16.73 9.82
CA MET A 328 14.72 15.30 9.50
C MET A 328 15.74 14.92 8.41
N GLN A 329 16.56 15.86 7.92
CA GLN A 329 17.54 15.62 6.85
C GLN A 329 16.90 15.08 5.55
N ILE A 330 15.67 15.51 5.26
CA ILE A 330 14.96 15.19 4.02
C ILE A 330 15.25 16.26 2.96
N VAL A 331 15.25 17.53 3.35
CA VAL A 331 15.53 18.66 2.45
C VAL A 331 16.63 19.55 3.01
N ASP A 332 17.35 20.22 2.12
CA ASP A 332 18.23 21.33 2.43
C ASP A 332 17.63 22.65 1.94
N PHE A 333 18.09 23.77 2.50
CA PHE A 333 17.65 25.10 2.12
C PHE A 333 18.72 25.83 1.31
N ILE A 334 18.46 25.99 0.02
CA ILE A 334 19.32 26.81 -0.85
C ILE A 334 18.86 28.28 -0.76
N PRO A 335 19.72 29.23 -0.34
CA PRO A 335 19.38 30.64 -0.31
C PRO A 335 19.04 31.19 -1.70
N SER A 336 18.01 32.03 -1.79
CA SER A 336 17.59 32.70 -3.03
C SER A 336 17.02 34.08 -2.69
N GLY A 337 17.91 35.08 -2.62
CA GLY A 337 17.56 36.42 -2.14
C GLY A 337 17.17 36.39 -0.67
N SER A 338 15.99 36.92 -0.32
CA SER A 338 15.41 36.87 1.02
C SER A 338 14.60 35.59 1.30
N TRP A 339 14.49 34.69 0.33
CA TRP A 339 13.73 33.45 0.43
C TRP A 339 14.65 32.22 0.32
N VAL A 340 14.09 31.05 0.58
CA VAL A 340 14.80 29.77 0.45
C VAL A 340 14.13 28.87 -0.59
N ARG A 341 14.94 28.03 -1.21
CA ARG A 341 14.53 26.96 -2.11
C ARG A 341 14.78 25.62 -1.40
N PRO A 342 13.73 24.91 -0.98
CA PRO A 342 13.86 23.53 -0.50
C PRO A 342 14.42 22.66 -1.64
N LYS A 343 15.50 21.94 -1.37
CA LYS A 343 16.10 20.94 -2.25
C LYS A 343 16.07 19.59 -1.56
N LEU A 344 15.58 18.55 -2.23
CA LEU A 344 15.62 17.20 -1.67
C LEU A 344 17.06 16.71 -1.51
N ILE A 345 17.38 16.15 -0.35
CA ILE A 345 18.61 15.41 -0.13
C ILE A 345 18.40 14.02 -0.72
N VAL A 346 19.12 13.73 -1.79
CA VAL A 346 18.94 12.50 -2.58
C VAL A 346 19.55 11.31 -1.84
N THR A 347 18.70 10.64 -1.05
CA THR A 347 18.94 9.31 -0.48
C THR A 347 17.78 8.40 -0.89
N GLU A 348 17.98 7.09 -0.82
CA GLU A 348 16.95 6.10 -1.16
C GLU A 348 15.69 6.30 -0.31
N ASP A 349 15.83 6.29 1.01
CA ASP A 349 14.74 6.57 1.96
C ASP A 349 13.98 7.86 1.67
N ASN A 350 14.68 8.95 1.33
CA ASN A 350 14.05 10.26 1.14
C ASN A 350 13.27 10.31 -0.18
N LEU A 351 13.82 9.70 -1.24
CA LEU A 351 13.11 9.56 -2.50
C LEU A 351 11.85 8.71 -2.32
N GLU A 352 11.98 7.60 -1.61
CA GLU A 352 10.90 6.69 -1.29
C GLU A 352 9.82 7.37 -0.45
N ALA A 353 10.19 8.07 0.62
CA ALA A 353 9.26 8.82 1.47
C ALA A 353 8.47 9.88 0.68
N VAL A 354 9.12 10.59 -0.24
CA VAL A 354 8.44 11.61 -1.07
C VAL A 354 7.49 10.96 -2.10
N LYS A 355 7.87 9.82 -2.68
CA LYS A 355 6.99 9.02 -3.55
C LYS A 355 5.76 8.52 -2.78
N LEU A 356 5.98 7.95 -1.59
CA LEU A 356 4.92 7.49 -0.69
C LEU A 356 3.97 8.63 -0.33
N ALA A 357 4.50 9.78 0.07
CA ALA A 357 3.70 10.97 0.37
C ALA A 357 2.85 11.43 -0.82
N ARG A 358 3.41 11.40 -2.05
CA ARG A 358 2.67 11.73 -3.28
C ARG A 358 1.54 10.72 -3.54
N ASP A 359 1.80 9.44 -3.35
CA ASP A 359 0.80 8.39 -3.53
C ASP A 359 -0.33 8.54 -2.49
N LEU A 360 0.00 8.82 -1.23
CA LEU A 360 -1.00 9.11 -0.18
C LEU A 360 -1.86 10.33 -0.52
N LEU A 361 -1.28 11.41 -1.04
CA LEU A 361 -2.03 12.60 -1.44
C LEU A 361 -2.91 12.38 -2.68
N THR A 362 -2.50 11.50 -3.59
CA THR A 362 -3.18 11.28 -4.87
C THR A 362 -4.27 10.20 -4.76
N PHE A 363 -4.00 9.14 -4.01
CA PHE A 363 -4.84 7.94 -3.96
C PHE A 363 -5.35 7.61 -2.55
N GLY A 364 -4.83 8.24 -1.51
CA GLY A 364 -5.16 7.91 -0.12
C GLY A 364 -4.40 6.70 0.44
N GLU A 365 -3.61 6.02 -0.37
CA GLU A 365 -2.93 4.76 -0.08
C GLU A 365 -1.69 4.59 -0.98
N PRO A 366 -0.61 3.92 -0.51
CA PRO A 366 0.60 3.68 -1.29
C PRO A 366 0.29 2.93 -2.59
N MET A 367 0.94 3.28 -3.70
CA MET A 367 0.83 2.57 -4.98
C MET A 367 2.14 1.95 -5.42
N GLN A 368 3.27 2.53 -5.03
CA GLN A 368 4.60 2.07 -5.41
C GLN A 368 5.13 0.89 -4.58
N ASP A 369 4.59 0.68 -3.37
CA ASP A 369 5.26 -0.11 -2.34
C ASP A 369 4.30 -1.03 -1.57
N ARG A 370 3.32 -1.61 -2.29
CA ARG A 370 2.26 -2.45 -1.69
C ARG A 370 2.66 -3.87 -1.39
N ALA A 371 3.77 -4.31 -1.94
CA ALA A 371 4.48 -5.46 -1.42
C ALA A 371 5.90 -4.98 -1.12
N GLY A 372 6.59 -5.65 -0.19
CA GLY A 372 8.00 -5.45 0.12
C GLY A 372 8.89 -5.78 -1.09
N GLU A 373 8.68 -5.05 -2.17
CA GLU A 373 9.06 -5.29 -3.55
C GLU A 373 10.27 -4.47 -3.94
N GLU A 374 10.63 -3.43 -3.20
CA GLU A 374 11.95 -2.80 -3.34
C GLU A 374 13.05 -3.74 -2.82
N ASP A 375 12.78 -4.54 -1.78
CA ASP A 375 13.67 -5.64 -1.40
C ASP A 375 13.66 -6.73 -2.48
N ALA A 376 12.51 -7.18 -2.99
CA ALA A 376 12.49 -8.20 -4.05
C ALA A 376 13.13 -7.71 -5.38
N ARG A 377 13.01 -6.43 -5.74
CA ARG A 377 13.69 -5.80 -6.88
C ARG A 377 15.17 -5.50 -6.62
N GLY A 378 15.50 -5.12 -5.39
CA GLY A 378 16.85 -5.01 -4.87
C GLY A 378 17.54 -6.36 -4.99
N LEU A 379 16.90 -7.43 -4.53
CA LEU A 379 17.27 -8.83 -4.72
C LEU A 379 17.28 -9.24 -6.21
N LEU A 380 16.46 -8.62 -7.07
CA LEU A 380 16.59 -8.78 -8.53
C LEU A 380 17.86 -8.11 -9.11
N SER A 381 18.51 -7.26 -8.33
CA SER A 381 19.73 -6.51 -8.70
C SER A 381 20.97 -6.92 -7.90
N THR A 382 20.83 -7.54 -6.73
CA THR A 382 21.91 -8.02 -5.86
C THR A 382 21.79 -9.53 -5.57
N ASN A 383 22.89 -10.26 -5.81
CA ASN A 383 23.06 -11.72 -5.67
C ASN A 383 23.03 -12.27 -4.21
N LEU A 384 22.23 -11.70 -3.31
CA LEU A 384 22.16 -12.13 -1.91
C LEU A 384 20.73 -12.54 -1.56
N PRO A 385 20.48 -13.64 -0.82
CA PRO A 385 19.16 -13.89 -0.28
C PRO A 385 18.98 -13.07 1.00
N TYR A 386 17.84 -12.38 1.08
CA TYR A 386 17.38 -11.78 2.32
C TYR A 386 16.26 -12.64 2.90
N GLN A 387 16.41 -13.07 4.16
CA GLN A 387 15.31 -13.60 4.95
C GLN A 387 14.65 -12.43 5.69
N ALA A 388 13.44 -12.04 5.28
CA ALA A 388 12.65 -11.03 5.97
C ALA A 388 12.37 -11.45 7.43
N PRO A 389 12.74 -10.65 8.46
CA PRO A 389 12.63 -10.99 9.88
C PRO A 389 11.19 -11.32 10.35
N LEU A 390 10.17 -10.86 9.63
CA LEU A 390 8.76 -11.09 9.98
C LEU A 390 8.21 -12.42 9.45
N GLN A 391 8.81 -12.99 8.40
CA GLN A 391 8.42 -14.33 7.93
C GLN A 391 8.85 -15.43 8.92
N THR A 392 9.83 -15.14 9.78
CA THR A 392 10.37 -16.07 10.79
C THR A 392 9.42 -16.29 11.96
N VAL A 393 8.50 -15.36 12.24
CA VAL A 393 7.62 -15.41 13.43
C VAL A 393 6.29 -16.10 13.13
N ALA A 394 5.69 -15.89 11.96
CA ALA A 394 4.39 -16.47 11.61
C ALA A 394 4.48 -17.89 11.01
N ARG A 395 5.63 -18.30 10.46
CA ARG A 395 5.81 -19.62 9.82
C ARG A 395 6.93 -20.44 10.47
N ARG A 396 6.61 -21.10 11.59
CA ARG A 396 7.35 -22.30 12.06
C ARG A 396 6.97 -23.55 11.25
N ARG A 397 6.98 -23.50 9.92
CA ARG A 397 7.16 -24.71 9.11
C ARG A 397 8.65 -24.82 8.85
N LYS A 398 9.27 -25.97 9.14
CA LYS A 398 10.65 -26.28 8.75
C LYS A 398 10.75 -26.21 7.22
N ARG A 399 10.96 -25.03 6.67
CA ARG A 399 11.31 -24.82 5.27
C ARG A 399 12.80 -25.12 5.17
N ILE A 400 13.17 -26.02 4.27
CA ILE A 400 14.55 -26.11 3.79
C ILE A 400 14.68 -24.89 2.86
N THR A 401 15.26 -23.80 3.37
CA THR A 401 15.58 -22.62 2.56
C THR A 401 16.80 -22.93 1.71
N MET A 402 16.82 -22.46 0.46
CA MET A 402 17.99 -22.62 -0.41
C MET A 402 19.17 -21.84 0.17
N ASN A 403 20.38 -22.37 -0.02
CA ASN A 403 21.62 -21.69 0.35
C ASN A 403 21.88 -20.52 -0.61
N ASP A 404 22.51 -19.46 -0.11
CA ASP A 404 22.79 -18.19 -0.79
C ASP A 404 23.42 -18.35 -2.17
N ARG A 405 24.33 -19.31 -2.32
CA ARG A 405 24.99 -19.59 -3.61
C ARG A 405 24.05 -20.19 -4.65
N ASP A 406 23.14 -21.06 -4.22
CA ASP A 406 22.19 -21.72 -5.12
C ASP A 406 21.10 -20.74 -5.54
N TYR A 407 20.68 -19.85 -4.63
CA TYR A 407 19.73 -18.79 -4.90
C TYR A 407 20.28 -17.79 -5.93
N ALA A 408 21.51 -17.30 -5.75
CA ALA A 408 22.16 -16.39 -6.69
C ALA A 408 22.35 -17.01 -8.09
N ALA A 409 22.66 -18.31 -8.18
CA ALA A 409 22.83 -18.99 -9.45
C ALA A 409 21.51 -19.13 -10.24
N ILE A 410 20.42 -19.49 -9.54
CA ILE A 410 19.07 -19.54 -10.13
C ILE A 410 18.63 -18.14 -10.54
N PHE A 411 18.95 -17.15 -9.74
CA PHE A 411 18.68 -15.75 -10.00
C PHE A 411 19.32 -15.25 -11.31
N ASP A 412 20.63 -15.44 -11.46
CA ASP A 412 21.37 -15.02 -12.66
C ASP A 412 20.90 -15.76 -13.91
N ALA A 413 20.43 -17.01 -13.77
CA ALA A 413 19.77 -17.75 -14.83
C ALA A 413 18.41 -17.11 -15.22
N ALA A 414 17.54 -16.80 -14.25
CA ALA A 414 16.23 -16.15 -14.46
C ALA A 414 16.35 -14.87 -15.30
N MET A 415 17.34 -14.04 -14.97
CA MET A 415 17.54 -12.70 -15.54
C MET A 415 18.46 -12.69 -16.76
N GLY A 416 19.02 -13.83 -17.18
CA GLY A 416 19.93 -13.89 -18.32
C GLY A 416 21.29 -13.24 -18.10
N ARG A 417 21.72 -13.06 -16.83
CA ARG A 417 23.02 -12.44 -16.48
C ARG A 417 24.19 -13.43 -16.48
N ALA A 418 23.91 -14.73 -16.60
CA ALA A 418 24.92 -15.80 -16.59
C ALA A 418 25.72 -15.97 -17.91
N VAL A 419 25.51 -15.12 -18.92
CA VAL A 419 26.19 -15.21 -20.23
C VAL A 419 26.93 -13.89 -20.53
N LEU A 420 28.07 -13.68 -19.86
CA LEU A 420 29.16 -12.82 -20.30
C LEU A 420 30.51 -13.43 -19.91
#